data_AF-A0A5B6V9V7-F1
#
_entry.id   AF-A0A5B6V9V7-F1
#
_cell.length_a   1.000
_cell.length_b   1.000
_cell.length_c   1.000
_cell.angle_alpha   90.00
_cell.angle_beta   90.00
_cell.angle_gamma   90.00
#
_symmetry.space_group_name_H-M   'P 1'
#
loop_
_entity.id
_entity.type
_entity.pdbx_description
1 polymer ?
#
loop_
_entity_poly.entity_id
_entity_poly.type
_entity_poly.pdbx_seq_one_letter_code
_entity_poly.pdbx_strand_id
1 'polypeptide(L)'
;MGGEYEVNESILKKYHSIATQLLVGFDKIQLKQLSRKDNTRADVLSMLESLGEESYLDKKELTKLQHKAARYTFIEGVLYRNGYSHSLLRCLAPSEAEYVMRQIHKGICGDHLGGRLLAQKAFSQGYYWPTVKKDAYHLRYAHVQRQLVEPLKIMSSPWPFATWGIDILNPL
;
A
#
# COMPACT_ATOMS: atom_id res chain seq x y z
N MET A 1 -19.77 -9.28 -45.11
CA MET A 1 -18.93 -8.10 -45.41
C MET A 1 -17.66 -8.62 -46.04
N GLY A 2 -17.53 -8.54 -47.36
CA GLY A 2 -16.43 -9.12 -48.12
C GLY A 2 -15.60 -8.01 -48.77
N GLY A 3 -14.68 -7.44 -48.00
CA GLY A 3 -13.57 -6.68 -48.57
C GLY A 3 -12.32 -7.56 -48.48
N GLU A 4 -11.56 -7.68 -49.57
CA GLU A 4 -10.22 -8.25 -49.52
C GLU A 4 -9.32 -7.23 -48.80
N TYR A 5 -8.73 -7.62 -47.68
CA TYR A 5 -7.77 -6.82 -46.94
C TYR A 5 -6.46 -7.59 -46.81
N GLU A 6 -5.35 -6.91 -47.06
CA GLU A 6 -4.02 -7.50 -46.94
C GLU A 6 -3.32 -6.96 -45.69
N VAL A 7 -2.86 -7.86 -44.82
CA VAL A 7 -2.18 -7.51 -43.58
C VAL A 7 -0.70 -7.26 -43.85
N ASN A 8 -0.34 -5.99 -44.00
CA ASN A 8 0.99 -5.57 -44.42
C ASN A 8 2.06 -5.64 -43.32
N GLU A 9 1.67 -5.51 -42.04
CA GLU A 9 2.61 -5.61 -40.92
C GLU A 9 2.98 -7.05 -40.56
N SER A 10 4.28 -7.31 -40.43
CA SER A 10 4.84 -8.63 -40.12
C SER A 10 4.33 -9.21 -38.80
N ILE A 11 4.14 -8.35 -37.79
CA ILE A 11 3.64 -8.74 -36.46
C ILE A 11 2.18 -9.19 -36.56
N LEU A 12 1.35 -8.42 -37.28
CA LEU A 12 -0.07 -8.68 -37.45
C LEU A 12 -0.36 -9.90 -38.32
N LYS A 13 0.55 -10.32 -39.21
CA LYS A 13 0.41 -11.56 -40.00
C LYS A 13 0.25 -12.81 -39.13
N LYS A 14 0.95 -12.87 -37.99
CA LYS A 14 0.83 -14.00 -37.05
C LYS A 14 -0.57 -14.07 -36.44
N TYR A 15 -1.09 -12.93 -36.00
CA TYR A 15 -2.44 -12.83 -35.43
C TYR A 15 -3.52 -13.08 -36.49
N HIS A 16 -3.32 -12.59 -37.71
CA HIS A 16 -4.23 -12.82 -38.83
C HIS A 16 -4.38 -14.31 -39.17
N SER A 17 -3.27 -15.06 -39.17
CA SER A 17 -3.27 -16.51 -39.40
C SER A 17 -4.07 -17.27 -38.33
N ILE A 18 -3.84 -16.93 -37.05
CA ILE A 18 -4.58 -17.54 -35.94
C ILE A 18 -6.07 -17.19 -36.00
N ALA A 19 -6.39 -15.91 -36.28
CA ALA A 19 -7.76 -15.46 -36.41
C ALA A 19 -8.47 -16.18 -37.57
N THR A 20 -7.86 -16.28 -38.75
CA THR A 20 -8.45 -16.99 -39.90
C THR A 20 -8.68 -18.47 -39.63
N GLN A 21 -7.77 -19.16 -38.94
CA GLN A 21 -7.98 -20.54 -38.50
C GLN A 21 -9.17 -20.68 -37.55
N LEU A 22 -9.28 -19.77 -36.57
CA LEU A 22 -10.38 -19.79 -35.60
C LEU A 22 -11.73 -19.44 -36.25
N LEU A 23 -11.74 -18.56 -37.25
CA LEU A 23 -12.96 -18.12 -37.95
C LEU A 23 -13.70 -19.28 -38.63
N VAL A 24 -12.98 -20.33 -39.06
CA VAL A 24 -13.59 -21.54 -39.67
C VAL A 24 -14.51 -22.28 -38.69
N GLY A 25 -14.28 -22.15 -37.38
CA GLY A 25 -15.05 -22.84 -36.33
C GLY A 25 -16.32 -22.13 -35.87
N PHE A 26 -16.67 -20.98 -36.45
CA PHE A 26 -17.83 -20.19 -36.02
C PHE A 26 -18.85 -20.02 -37.14
N ASP A 27 -20.10 -20.38 -36.87
CA ASP A 27 -21.22 -20.18 -37.81
C ASP A 27 -21.56 -18.70 -38.05
N LYS A 28 -21.24 -17.83 -37.08
CA LYS A 28 -21.50 -16.39 -37.14
C LYS A 28 -20.50 -15.60 -36.30
N ILE A 29 -19.91 -14.58 -36.90
CA ILE A 29 -19.05 -13.61 -36.21
C ILE A 29 -19.71 -12.22 -36.23
N GLN A 30 -19.67 -11.53 -35.11
CA GLN A 30 -20.09 -10.14 -34.97
C GLN A 30 -18.97 -9.33 -34.36
N LEU A 31 -18.46 -8.35 -35.11
CA LEU A 31 -17.49 -7.38 -34.61
C LEU A 31 -18.25 -6.22 -33.97
N LYS A 32 -18.20 -6.12 -32.64
CA LYS A 32 -18.73 -4.97 -31.92
C LYS A 32 -17.59 -3.99 -31.66
N GLN A 33 -17.64 -2.83 -32.30
CA GLN A 33 -16.71 -1.75 -31.99
C GLN A 33 -17.03 -1.21 -30.59
N LEU A 34 -16.15 -1.47 -29.64
CA LEU A 34 -16.26 -0.95 -28.27
C LEU A 34 -15.65 0.45 -28.20
N SER A 35 -16.27 1.33 -27.43
CA SER A 35 -15.70 2.66 -27.21
C SER A 35 -14.37 2.54 -26.47
N ARG A 36 -13.46 3.50 -26.69
CA ARG A 36 -12.17 3.53 -25.97
C ARG A 36 -12.35 3.51 -24.45
N LYS A 37 -13.41 4.12 -23.90
CA LYS A 37 -13.71 4.12 -22.46
C LYS A 37 -13.96 2.72 -21.90
N ASP A 38 -14.49 1.82 -22.72
CA ASP A 38 -14.86 0.46 -22.32
C ASP A 38 -13.74 -0.56 -22.61
N ASN A 39 -12.66 -0.12 -23.27
CA ASN A 39 -11.55 -0.98 -23.69
C ASN A 39 -10.30 -0.81 -22.81
N THR A 40 -10.52 -0.61 -21.50
CA THR A 40 -9.47 -0.39 -20.50
C THR A 40 -8.43 -1.51 -20.46
N ARG A 41 -8.85 -2.75 -20.74
CA ARG A 41 -7.94 -3.91 -20.81
C ARG A 41 -6.96 -3.80 -21.98
N ALA A 42 -7.38 -3.37 -23.16
CA ALA A 42 -6.47 -3.18 -24.29
C ALA A 42 -5.53 -2.00 -24.04
N ASP A 43 -5.99 -0.95 -23.35
CA ASP A 43 -5.13 0.18 -22.95
C ASP A 43 -4.03 -0.28 -21.98
N VAL A 44 -4.35 -1.14 -21.01
CA VAL A 44 -3.34 -1.72 -20.10
C VAL A 44 -2.37 -2.63 -20.85
N LEU A 45 -2.84 -3.44 -21.80
CA LEU A 45 -1.98 -4.31 -22.59
C LEU A 45 -1.04 -3.52 -23.50
N SER A 46 -1.53 -2.48 -24.17
CA SER A 46 -0.70 -1.57 -24.96
C SER A 46 0.30 -0.83 -24.07
N MET A 47 -0.11 -0.38 -22.89
CA MET A 47 0.80 0.23 -21.91
C MET A 47 1.91 -0.75 -21.48
N LEU A 48 1.60 -2.02 -21.27
CA LEU A 48 2.58 -3.07 -20.92
C LEU A 48 3.50 -3.44 -22.08
N GLU A 49 2.99 -3.44 -23.31
CA GLU A 49 3.78 -3.66 -24.52
C GLU A 49 4.75 -2.49 -24.78
N SER A 50 4.28 -1.26 -24.62
CA SER A 50 5.13 -0.05 -24.63
C SER A 50 6.10 0.04 -23.45
N LEU A 51 5.91 -0.76 -22.40
CA LEU A 51 6.91 -0.93 -21.34
C LEU A 51 7.99 -1.96 -21.74
N GLY A 52 7.71 -2.83 -22.72
CA GLY A 52 8.66 -3.76 -23.34
C GLY A 52 9.46 -3.12 -24.49
N GLU A 53 8.86 -2.19 -25.22
CA GLU A 53 9.53 -1.36 -26.25
C GLU A 53 9.78 0.07 -25.73
N GLU A 54 10.95 0.25 -25.11
CA GLU A 54 11.67 1.53 -24.94
C GLU A 54 10.84 2.82 -24.63
N SER A 55 10.22 2.82 -23.45
CA SER A 55 10.13 3.94 -22.47
C SER A 55 9.64 5.33 -22.93
N TYR A 56 8.34 5.61 -22.74
CA TYR A 56 7.78 6.97 -22.63
C TYR A 56 8.11 7.67 -21.28
N LEU A 57 8.78 6.99 -20.34
CA LEU A 57 9.30 7.64 -19.13
C LEU A 57 10.60 8.38 -19.49
N ASP A 58 10.74 9.62 -19.02
CA ASP A 58 12.03 10.32 -19.04
C ASP A 58 13.11 9.38 -18.45
N LYS A 59 14.28 9.33 -19.08
CA LYS A 59 15.39 8.45 -18.66
C LYS A 59 15.67 8.61 -17.16
N LYS A 60 15.53 9.83 -16.63
CA LYS A 60 15.65 10.12 -15.19
C LYS A 60 14.60 9.44 -14.33
N GLU A 61 13.34 9.40 -14.77
CA GLU A 61 12.26 8.72 -14.05
C GLU A 61 12.45 7.21 -14.08
N LEU A 62 12.93 6.65 -15.19
CA LEU A 62 13.25 5.23 -15.29
C LEU A 62 14.37 4.86 -14.31
N THR A 63 15.45 5.65 -14.27
CA THR A 63 16.54 5.46 -13.30
C THR A 63 16.05 5.56 -11.85
N LYS A 64 15.18 6.53 -11.53
CA LYS A 64 14.56 6.63 -10.19
C LYS A 64 13.74 5.40 -9.84
N LEU A 65 12.96 4.88 -10.78
CA LEU A 65 12.16 3.68 -10.58
C LEU A 65 13.05 2.46 -10.36
N GLN A 66 14.09 2.29 -11.18
CA GLN A 66 15.08 1.22 -11.03
C GLN A 66 15.76 1.26 -9.66
N HIS A 67 16.20 2.45 -9.20
CA HIS A 67 16.78 2.60 -7.86
C HIS A 67 15.80 2.28 -6.74
N LYS A 68 14.50 2.58 -6.91
CA LYS A 68 13.47 2.18 -5.94
C LYS A 68 13.25 0.67 -5.97
N ALA A 69 13.18 0.06 -7.15
CA ALA A 69 12.97 -1.36 -7.35
C ALA A 69 14.13 -2.20 -6.81
N ALA A 70 15.38 -1.72 -6.92
CA ALA A 70 16.57 -2.37 -6.37
C ALA A 70 16.55 -2.59 -4.85
N ARG A 71 15.60 -1.95 -4.14
CA ARG A 71 15.37 -2.19 -2.70
C ARG A 71 14.50 -3.41 -2.45
N TYR A 72 13.99 -4.07 -3.48
CA TYR A 72 13.07 -5.19 -3.35
C TYR A 72 13.61 -6.43 -4.05
N THR A 73 13.29 -7.59 -3.49
CA THR A 73 13.68 -8.89 -4.02
C THR A 73 12.46 -9.81 -3.99
N PHE A 74 12.27 -10.60 -5.04
CA PHE A 74 11.20 -11.59 -5.11
C PHE A 74 11.79 -12.99 -4.91
N ILE A 75 11.36 -13.69 -3.87
CA ILE A 75 11.88 -15.01 -3.47
C ILE A 75 10.68 -15.93 -3.25
N GLU A 76 10.63 -17.05 -3.96
CA GLU A 76 9.60 -18.09 -3.78
C GLU A 76 8.15 -17.55 -3.81
N GLY A 77 7.85 -16.60 -4.69
CA GLY A 77 6.51 -16.02 -4.79
C GLY A 77 6.22 -14.88 -3.80
N VAL A 78 7.17 -14.54 -2.94
CA VAL A 78 7.02 -13.52 -1.89
C VAL A 78 7.93 -12.32 -2.17
N LEU A 79 7.36 -11.12 -2.04
CA LEU A 79 8.10 -9.87 -2.17
C LEU A 79 8.75 -9.49 -0.84
N TYR A 80 10.04 -9.18 -0.87
CA TYR A 80 10.82 -8.69 0.26
C TYR A 80 11.37 -7.31 -0.04
N ARG A 81 11.56 -6.51 1.02
CA ARG A 81 12.31 -5.25 0.98
C ARG A 81 13.62 -5.39 1.75
N ASN A 82 14.71 -4.95 1.14
CA ASN A 82 16.01 -4.84 1.78
C ASN A 82 15.95 -3.75 2.86
N GLY A 83 16.04 -4.18 4.13
CA GLY A 83 16.16 -3.30 5.28
C GLY A 83 17.53 -2.63 5.34
N TYR A 84 17.66 -1.60 6.18
CA TYR A 84 18.91 -0.86 6.36
C TYR A 84 20.05 -1.73 6.91
N SER A 85 19.72 -2.75 7.71
CA SER A 85 20.68 -3.70 8.31
C SER A 85 20.85 -4.97 7.46
N HIS A 86 20.67 -4.90 6.14
CA HIS A 86 20.67 -6.04 5.22
C HIS A 86 19.64 -7.15 5.55
N SER A 87 18.71 -6.92 6.48
CA SER A 87 17.63 -7.86 6.79
C SER A 87 16.54 -7.78 5.73
N LEU A 88 16.07 -8.93 5.25
CA LEU A 88 14.91 -9.02 4.35
C LEU A 88 13.62 -8.86 5.15
N LEU A 89 12.81 -7.86 4.79
CA LEU A 89 11.50 -7.61 5.38
C LEU A 89 10.41 -8.09 4.42
N ARG A 90 9.55 -9.03 4.84
CA ARG A 90 8.43 -9.51 4.03
C ARG A 90 7.44 -8.37 3.79
N CYS A 91 7.15 -8.10 2.53
CA CYS A 91 6.11 -7.14 2.14
C CYS A 91 4.74 -7.76 2.42
N LEU A 92 3.91 -7.02 3.15
CA LEU A 92 2.55 -7.43 3.49
C LEU A 92 1.53 -6.79 2.54
N ALA A 93 0.51 -7.57 2.18
CA ALA A 93 -0.70 -7.03 1.58
C ALA A 93 -1.47 -6.16 2.59
N PRO A 94 -2.35 -5.24 2.15
CA PRO A 94 -3.08 -4.35 3.07
C PRO A 94 -3.84 -5.08 4.18
N SER A 95 -4.49 -6.21 3.86
CA SER A 95 -5.24 -7.03 4.83
C SER A 95 -4.32 -7.68 5.88
N GLU A 96 -3.18 -8.21 5.45
CA GLU A 96 -2.17 -8.80 6.36
C GLU A 96 -1.54 -7.73 7.25
N ALA A 97 -1.22 -6.55 6.69
CA ALA A 97 -0.64 -5.42 7.39
C ALA A 97 -1.56 -4.94 8.53
N GLU A 98 -2.86 -4.83 8.27
CA GLU A 98 -3.85 -4.47 9.28
C GLU A 98 -3.90 -5.51 10.41
N TYR A 99 -3.92 -6.80 10.05
CA TYR A 99 -3.93 -7.88 11.03
C TYR A 99 -2.68 -7.85 11.91
N VAL A 100 -1.50 -7.80 11.30
CA VAL A 100 -0.21 -7.76 12.02
C VAL A 100 -0.13 -6.54 12.93
N MET A 101 -0.52 -5.36 12.44
CA MET A 101 -0.51 -4.14 13.25
C MET A 101 -1.44 -4.26 14.46
N ARG A 102 -2.64 -4.84 14.29
CA ARG A 102 -3.59 -5.08 15.39
C ARG A 102 -3.04 -6.07 16.42
N GLN A 103 -2.35 -7.13 15.99
CA GLN A 103 -1.73 -8.09 16.90
C GLN A 103 -0.58 -7.47 17.68
N ILE A 104 0.31 -6.74 17.00
CA ILE A 104 1.41 -6.01 17.63
C ILE A 104 0.87 -5.02 18.66
N HIS A 105 -0.17 -4.26 18.30
CA HIS A 105 -0.82 -3.30 19.18
C HIS A 105 -1.43 -3.97 20.43
N LYS A 106 -2.08 -5.12 20.30
CA LYS A 106 -2.66 -5.86 21.44
C LYS A 106 -1.61 -6.50 22.35
N GLY A 107 -0.52 -7.01 21.77
CA GLY A 107 0.53 -7.71 22.50
C GLY A 107 1.52 -6.79 23.22
N ILE A 108 1.49 -5.49 22.92
CA ILE A 108 2.29 -4.48 23.59
C ILE A 108 1.50 -3.96 24.80
N CYS A 109 1.95 -4.28 26.01
CA CYS A 109 1.34 -3.81 27.24
C CYS A 109 1.65 -2.32 27.44
N GLY A 110 0.63 -1.46 27.44
CA GLY A 110 0.71 -0.11 28.02
C GLY A 110 0.35 1.06 27.10
N ASP A 111 -0.53 1.92 27.62
CA ASP A 111 -1.10 3.18 27.12
C ASP A 111 -0.12 4.27 26.62
N HIS A 112 1.19 3.99 26.59
CA HIS A 112 2.22 5.00 26.30
C HIS A 112 3.13 4.68 25.12
N LEU A 113 3.04 3.49 24.53
CA LEU A 113 3.98 3.07 23.49
C LEU A 113 3.53 3.65 22.13
N GLY A 114 3.97 4.88 21.85
CA GLY A 114 3.60 5.64 20.67
C GLY A 114 3.88 4.92 19.35
N GLY A 115 3.20 5.32 18.27
CA GLY A 115 3.26 4.67 16.95
C GLY A 115 4.67 4.40 16.39
N ARG A 116 5.69 5.11 16.85
CA ARG A 116 7.10 4.79 16.54
C ARG A 116 7.48 3.36 16.96
N LEU A 117 7.08 2.93 18.15
CA LEU A 117 7.43 1.61 18.70
C LEU A 117 6.64 0.48 18.03
N LEU A 118 5.37 0.72 17.69
CA LEU A 118 4.57 -0.22 16.88
C LEU A 118 5.24 -0.45 15.52
N ALA A 119 5.64 0.62 14.83
CA ALA A 119 6.33 0.53 13.56
C ALA A 119 7.69 -0.19 13.69
N GLN A 120 8.45 0.12 14.75
CA GLN A 120 9.72 -0.56 15.02
C GLN A 120 9.51 -2.05 15.28
N LYS A 121 8.49 -2.43 16.05
CA LYS A 121 8.18 -3.83 16.34
C LYS A 121 7.81 -4.59 15.06
N ALA A 122 7.06 -3.98 14.15
CA ALA A 122 6.75 -4.58 12.85
C ALA A 122 8.03 -4.87 12.04
N PHE A 123 8.96 -3.91 11.98
CA PHE A 123 10.25 -4.13 11.32
C PHE A 123 11.11 -5.19 12.03
N SER A 124 11.12 -5.20 13.37
CA SER A 124 11.84 -6.22 14.15
C SER A 124 11.27 -7.63 13.99
N GLN A 125 9.98 -7.76 13.65
CA GLN A 125 9.36 -9.04 13.31
C GLN A 125 9.54 -9.41 11.82
N GLY A 126 10.28 -8.61 11.06
CA GLY A 126 10.56 -8.89 9.66
C GLY A 126 9.44 -8.49 8.69
N TYR A 127 8.53 -7.60 9.08
CA TYR A 127 7.42 -7.16 8.22
C TYR A 127 7.62 -5.75 7.66
N TYR A 128 7.13 -5.52 6.45
CA TYR A 128 7.14 -4.21 5.80
C TYR A 128 5.87 -3.95 4.99
N TRP A 129 5.42 -2.69 5.02
CA TRP A 129 4.50 -2.12 4.04
C TRP A 129 4.73 -0.59 3.95
N PRO A 130 4.32 0.09 2.86
CA PRO A 130 4.65 1.50 2.66
C PRO A 130 4.16 2.44 3.77
N THR A 131 3.02 2.11 4.39
CA THR A 131 2.32 2.96 5.37
C THR A 131 2.56 2.56 6.83
N VAL A 132 3.47 1.63 7.15
CA VAL A 132 3.72 1.12 8.53
C VAL A 132 3.72 2.23 9.58
N LYS A 133 4.49 3.30 9.33
CA LYS A 133 4.60 4.42 10.27
C LYS A 133 3.27 5.17 10.42
N LYS A 134 2.60 5.47 9.31
CA LYS A 134 1.33 6.20 9.29
C LYS A 134 0.25 5.39 10.02
N ASP A 135 0.14 4.11 9.72
CA ASP A 135 -0.85 3.20 10.33
C ASP A 135 -0.62 3.07 11.84
N ALA A 136 0.65 2.96 12.25
CA ALA A 136 1.01 2.97 13.66
C ALA A 136 0.66 4.29 14.38
N TYR A 137 0.86 5.43 13.72
CA TYR A 137 0.46 6.73 14.28
C TYR A 137 -1.06 6.87 14.40
N HIS A 138 -1.84 6.38 13.43
CA HIS A 138 -3.31 6.43 13.49
C HIS A 138 -3.87 5.65 14.68
N LEU A 139 -3.31 4.50 15.02
CA LEU A 139 -3.74 3.73 16.20
C LEU A 139 -3.53 4.49 17.52
N ARG A 140 -2.51 5.34 17.63
CA ARG A 140 -2.30 6.22 18.79
C ARG A 140 -3.48 7.17 19.00
N TYR A 141 -3.94 7.83 17.94
CA TYR A 141 -4.99 8.85 18.04
C TYR A 141 -6.35 8.25 18.40
N ALA A 142 -6.63 7.03 17.96
CA ALA A 142 -7.87 6.33 18.34
C ALA A 142 -7.96 6.03 19.85
N HIS A 143 -6.82 5.90 20.55
CA HIS A 143 -6.78 5.68 21.98
C HIS A 143 -6.82 6.98 22.79
N VAL A 144 -6.05 7.99 22.39
CA VAL A 144 -6.00 9.30 23.08
C VAL A 144 -7.36 10.03 23.04
N GLN A 145 -8.16 9.85 21.98
CA GLN A 145 -9.50 10.43 21.91
C GLN A 145 -10.53 9.79 22.86
N ARG A 146 -10.21 8.66 23.53
CA ARG A 146 -11.13 7.97 24.44
C ARG A 146 -10.91 8.28 25.92
N GLN A 147 -9.82 8.93 26.29
CA GLN A 147 -9.67 9.48 27.64
C GLN A 147 -10.30 10.87 27.68
N LEU A 148 -11.63 10.89 27.80
CA LEU A 148 -12.30 12.03 28.44
C LEU A 148 -11.72 12.10 29.85
N VAL A 149 -10.97 13.15 30.14
CA VAL A 149 -10.54 13.45 31.51
C VAL A 149 -11.82 13.62 32.31
N GLU A 150 -12.15 12.65 33.17
CA GLU A 150 -13.27 12.82 34.08
C GLU A 150 -13.00 14.08 34.91
N PRO A 151 -13.98 15.00 35.02
CA PRO A 151 -13.81 16.18 35.84
C PRO A 151 -13.52 15.75 37.27
N LEU A 152 -12.34 16.13 37.78
CA LEU A 152 -11.89 15.80 39.12
C LEU A 152 -12.98 16.24 40.12
N LYS A 153 -13.56 15.28 40.84
CA LYS A 153 -14.48 15.60 41.94
C LYS A 153 -13.65 16.21 43.05
N ILE A 154 -13.88 17.49 43.32
CA ILE A 154 -13.34 18.15 44.51
C ILE A 154 -13.90 17.40 45.71
N MET A 155 -13.02 16.77 46.47
CA MET A 155 -13.38 16.14 47.73
C MET A 155 -13.74 17.26 48.71
N SER A 156 -15.03 17.41 49.02
CA SER A 156 -15.46 18.38 50.04
C SER A 156 -14.91 17.91 51.39
N SER A 157 -13.94 18.63 51.93
CA SER A 157 -13.46 18.38 53.29
C SER A 157 -14.60 18.63 54.29
N PRO A 158 -14.92 17.68 55.18
CA PRO A 158 -16.02 17.84 56.14
C PRO A 158 -15.71 18.84 57.26
N TRP A 159 -14.45 19.27 57.42
CA TRP A 159 -14.03 20.17 58.49
C TRP A 159 -13.00 21.21 57.99
N PRO A 160 -13.00 22.43 58.57
CA PRO A 160 -11.91 23.36 58.35
C PRO A 160 -10.61 22.68 58.82
N PHE A 161 -9.52 22.80 58.07
CA PHE A 161 -8.19 22.19 58.26
C PHE A 161 -7.89 20.79 57.69
N ALA A 162 -8.84 20.03 57.12
CA ALA A 162 -8.51 18.67 56.65
C ALA A 162 -7.66 18.61 55.37
N THR A 163 -7.64 19.68 54.56
CA THR A 163 -6.75 19.83 53.40
C THR A 163 -6.38 21.29 53.21
N TRP A 164 -5.07 21.58 53.15
CA TRP A 164 -4.53 22.88 52.74
C TRP A 164 -3.59 22.67 51.55
N GLY A 165 -3.61 23.58 50.58
CA GLY A 165 -2.67 23.61 49.46
C GLY A 165 -1.73 24.81 49.61
N ILE A 166 -0.42 24.58 49.51
CA ILE A 166 0.56 25.66 49.38
C ILE A 166 0.87 25.81 47.90
N ASP A 167 0.73 27.03 47.38
CA ASP A 167 1.22 27.41 46.08
C ASP A 167 2.50 28.23 46.24
N ILE A 168 3.53 27.92 45.46
CA ILE A 168 4.81 28.64 45.51
C ILE A 168 4.80 29.64 44.37
N LEU A 169 4.56 30.90 44.71
CA LEU A 169 4.73 31.98 43.75
C LEU A 169 6.22 32.15 43.44
N ASN A 170 6.55 32.11 42.14
CA ASN A 170 7.90 32.38 41.67
C ASN A 170 8.32 33.83 42.02
N PRO A 171 9.63 34.11 42.21
CA PRO A 171 10.10 35.43 42.60
C PRO A 171 9.82 36.49 41.53
N LEU A 172 9.60 37.72 42.02
CA LEU A 172 9.34 38.94 41.24
C LEU A 172 10.47 39.28 40.27
#